data_AF-A0AA51YDD8-F1
#
_entry.id   AF-A0AA51YDD8-F1
#
_cell.length_a   1.000
_cell.length_b   1.000
_cell.length_c   1.000
_cell.angle_alpha   90.00
_cell.angle_beta   90.00
_cell.angle_gamma   90.00
#
_symmetry.space_group_name_H-M   'P 1'
#
loop_
_entity.id
_entity.type
_entity.pdbx_description
1 polymer ?
#
loop_
_entity_poly.entity_id
_entity_poly.type
_entity_poly.pdbx_seq_one_letter_code
_entity_poly.pdbx_strand_id
1 'polypeptide(L)'
;MLNKSWLCQGAAILTLMFASSAVVAQESCVSLDTALTAVRAQEYAPLISQAAEGSTPEQVEFLSFMESGSWSAVYAATPVADPGYFFFEDVEGEKQFKDVWGGVATRSERPELVAWAEELGAPSDLAACFAESAAAIEE
;
A
#
# COMPACT_ATOMS: atom_id res chain seq x y z
N MET A 1 22.51 -74.80 -10.75
CA MET A 1 23.87 -74.33 -10.39
C MET A 1 24.28 -73.24 -11.36
N LEU A 2 24.86 -72.16 -10.83
CA LEU A 2 25.39 -70.94 -11.47
C LEU A 2 24.39 -69.94 -12.07
N ASN A 3 24.56 -68.61 -12.01
CA ASN A 3 25.28 -67.69 -11.10
C ASN A 3 24.97 -66.25 -11.60
N LYS A 4 24.74 -65.32 -10.66
CA LYS A 4 25.02 -63.87 -10.66
C LYS A 4 24.90 -63.02 -11.93
N SER A 5 23.99 -62.03 -11.80
CA SER A 5 24.27 -60.58 -11.75
C SER A 5 24.80 -59.86 -13.00
N TRP A 6 24.03 -58.86 -13.43
CA TRP A 6 24.44 -57.52 -13.92
C TRP A 6 23.13 -56.73 -14.14
N LEU A 7 23.00 -55.42 -13.98
CA LEU A 7 23.71 -54.32 -13.31
C LEU A 7 22.74 -53.13 -13.44
N CYS A 8 22.75 -52.24 -12.46
CA CYS A 8 21.99 -50.99 -12.41
C CYS A 8 22.11 -50.16 -13.70
N GLN A 9 20.99 -49.62 -14.19
CA GLN A 9 20.98 -48.29 -14.82
C GLN A 9 19.73 -47.54 -14.37
N GLY A 10 19.87 -46.80 -13.27
CA GLY A 10 18.94 -45.75 -12.89
C GLY A 10 19.25 -44.50 -13.71
N ALA A 11 18.33 -44.10 -14.57
CA ALA A 11 18.34 -42.76 -15.15
C ALA A 11 17.67 -41.83 -14.15
N ALA A 12 18.47 -41.14 -13.33
CA ALA A 12 18.00 -40.06 -12.48
C ALA A 12 17.59 -38.89 -13.37
N ILE A 13 16.27 -38.69 -13.53
CA ILE A 13 15.71 -37.49 -14.13
C ILE A 13 15.90 -36.37 -13.10
N LEU A 14 16.88 -35.50 -13.33
CA LEU A 14 17.10 -34.30 -12.55
C LEU A 14 16.07 -33.25 -12.99
N THR A 15 14.86 -33.32 -12.42
CA THR A 15 13.84 -32.29 -12.62
C THR A 15 14.32 -31.00 -11.95
N LEU A 16 14.66 -29.99 -12.75
CA LEU A 16 14.88 -28.62 -12.26
C LEU A 16 13.60 -28.14 -11.58
N MET A 17 13.60 -28.07 -10.24
CA MET A 17 12.63 -27.28 -9.50
C MET A 17 13.07 -25.82 -9.57
N PHE A 18 12.57 -25.09 -10.57
CA PHE A 18 12.52 -23.64 -10.49
C PHE A 18 11.54 -23.29 -9.37
N ALA A 19 12.06 -22.98 -8.18
CA ALA A 19 11.28 -22.32 -7.16
C ALA A 19 10.93 -20.92 -7.70
N SER A 20 9.71 -20.75 -8.20
CA SER A 20 9.15 -19.43 -8.41
C SER A 20 9.04 -18.79 -7.02
N SER A 21 9.94 -17.87 -6.70
CA SER A 21 9.72 -16.94 -5.60
C SER A 21 8.47 -16.13 -5.97
N ALA A 22 7.33 -16.51 -5.42
CA ALA A 22 6.15 -15.68 -5.48
C ALA A 22 6.50 -14.36 -4.77
N VAL A 23 6.34 -13.26 -5.50
CA VAL A 23 6.46 -11.90 -5.00
C VAL A 23 5.46 -11.71 -3.85
N VAL A 24 5.95 -11.70 -2.61
CA VAL A 24 5.17 -11.27 -1.44
C VAL A 24 5.29 -9.74 -1.37
N ALA A 25 4.51 -9.03 -2.18
CA ALA A 25 4.53 -7.56 -2.19
C ALA A 25 3.14 -6.93 -2.13
N GLN A 26 2.10 -7.67 -1.74
CA GLN A 26 0.74 -7.13 -1.62
C GLN A 26 -0.03 -7.61 -0.39
N GLU A 27 0.54 -8.49 0.46
CA GLU A 27 -0.22 -9.08 1.57
C GLU A 27 -0.72 -8.04 2.59
N SER A 28 -0.02 -6.90 2.75
CA SER A 28 -0.40 -5.85 3.70
C SER A 28 -1.65 -5.07 3.31
N CYS A 29 -2.05 -5.07 2.03
CA CYS A 29 -3.22 -4.32 1.55
C CYS A 29 -4.45 -5.20 1.28
N VAL A 30 -4.34 -6.54 1.42
CA VAL A 30 -5.40 -7.48 0.97
C VAL A 30 -6.72 -7.30 1.71
N SER A 31 -6.69 -6.88 2.98
CA SER A 31 -7.90 -6.70 3.80
C SER A 31 -8.59 -5.35 3.61
N LEU A 32 -7.96 -4.41 2.90
CA LEU A 32 -8.44 -3.03 2.80
C LEU A 32 -9.29 -2.80 1.55
N ASP A 33 -10.24 -1.88 1.67
CA ASP A 33 -10.89 -1.34 0.49
C ASP A 33 -9.96 -0.30 -0.17
N THR A 34 -9.46 -0.62 -1.35
CA THR A 34 -8.56 0.23 -2.13
C THR A 34 -9.21 0.83 -3.37
N ALA A 35 -10.54 0.69 -3.52
CA ALA A 35 -11.22 1.11 -4.73
C ALA A 35 -11.36 2.64 -4.80
N LEU A 36 -10.56 3.28 -5.65
CA LEU A 36 -10.72 4.68 -6.01
C LEU A 36 -11.87 4.84 -7.02
N THR A 37 -13.05 5.19 -6.52
CA THR A 37 -14.26 5.42 -7.34
C THR A 37 -14.50 6.90 -7.59
N ALA A 38 -15.29 7.24 -8.60
CA ALA A 38 -15.70 8.62 -8.87
C ALA A 38 -16.48 9.25 -7.69
N VAL A 39 -17.26 8.45 -6.96
CA VAL A 39 -18.00 8.91 -5.77
C VAL A 39 -17.02 9.28 -4.65
N ARG A 40 -16.02 8.43 -4.38
CA ARG A 40 -14.96 8.73 -3.42
C ARG A 40 -14.15 9.95 -3.84
N ALA A 41 -13.75 10.05 -5.10
CA ALA A 41 -13.04 11.24 -5.59
C ALA A 41 -13.86 12.54 -5.36
N GLN A 42 -15.16 12.52 -5.63
CA GLN A 42 -16.04 13.67 -5.35
C GLN A 42 -16.16 13.98 -3.86
N GLU A 43 -16.22 12.96 -3.01
CA GLU A 43 -16.30 13.12 -1.55
C GLU A 43 -15.02 13.73 -0.95
N TYR A 44 -13.85 13.25 -1.38
CA TYR A 44 -12.56 13.65 -0.81
C TYR A 44 -11.96 14.91 -1.42
N ALA A 45 -12.38 15.32 -2.63
CA ALA A 45 -11.87 16.52 -3.30
C ALA A 45 -11.95 17.79 -2.43
N PRO A 46 -13.11 18.14 -1.83
CA PRO A 46 -13.18 19.29 -0.93
C PRO A 46 -12.31 19.14 0.31
N LEU A 47 -12.22 17.94 0.89
CA LEU A 47 -11.41 17.68 2.08
C LEU A 47 -9.91 17.88 1.81
N ILE A 48 -9.41 17.34 0.71
CA ILE A 48 -8.01 17.48 0.30
C ILE A 48 -7.70 18.93 -0.08
N SER A 49 -8.60 19.61 -0.81
CA SER A 49 -8.37 21.02 -1.17
C SER A 49 -8.33 21.95 0.05
N GLN A 50 -9.06 21.60 1.11
CA GLN A 50 -9.02 22.33 2.37
C GLN A 50 -7.73 22.06 3.14
N ALA A 51 -7.23 20.82 3.13
CA ALA A 51 -5.96 20.46 3.75
C ALA A 51 -4.75 21.06 3.01
N ALA A 52 -4.81 21.12 1.67
CA ALA A 52 -3.80 21.72 0.80
C ALA A 52 -4.18 23.16 0.43
N GLU A 53 -4.02 24.08 1.38
CA GLU A 53 -4.36 25.50 1.20
C GLU A 53 -3.79 26.06 -0.12
N GLY A 54 -4.66 26.73 -0.89
CA GLY A 54 -4.30 27.28 -2.20
C GLY A 54 -4.63 26.39 -3.39
N SER A 55 -5.32 25.27 -3.17
CA SER A 55 -5.92 24.43 -4.23
C SER A 55 -7.46 24.50 -4.21
N THR A 56 -8.09 24.17 -5.34
CA THR A 56 -9.55 23.96 -5.42
C THR A 56 -9.87 22.47 -5.58
N PRO A 57 -11.09 22.01 -5.24
CA PRO A 57 -11.47 20.60 -5.38
C PRO A 57 -11.23 20.03 -6.78
N GLU A 58 -11.43 20.83 -7.83
CA GLU A 58 -11.26 20.43 -9.23
C GLU A 58 -9.80 20.24 -9.64
N GLN A 59 -8.86 20.73 -8.83
CA GLN A 59 -7.42 20.64 -9.07
C GLN A 59 -6.78 19.44 -8.35
N VAL A 60 -7.55 18.69 -7.57
CA VAL A 60 -7.07 17.49 -6.88
C VAL A 60 -7.02 16.32 -7.87
N GLU A 61 -5.83 15.76 -8.06
CA GLU A 61 -5.63 14.53 -8.83
C GLU A 61 -5.50 13.34 -7.88
N PHE A 62 -6.38 12.35 -8.03
CA PHE A 62 -6.43 11.17 -7.17
C PHE A 62 -5.61 10.03 -7.77
N LEU A 63 -4.69 9.48 -6.98
CA LEU A 63 -3.72 8.47 -7.42
C LEU A 63 -4.03 7.10 -6.81
N SER A 64 -4.33 7.06 -5.51
CA SER A 64 -4.74 5.83 -4.84
C SER A 64 -5.61 6.11 -3.61
N PHE A 65 -6.27 5.06 -3.14
CA PHE A 65 -7.17 5.09 -1.99
C PHE A 65 -6.95 3.84 -1.16
N MET A 66 -7.08 3.95 0.16
CA MET A 66 -7.14 2.82 1.08
C MET A 66 -8.01 3.19 2.29
N GLU A 67 -8.85 2.26 2.74
CA GLU A 67 -9.77 2.45 3.86
C GLU A 67 -9.77 1.23 4.78
N SER A 68 -9.71 1.50 6.09
CA SER A 68 -9.81 0.53 7.18
C SER A 68 -10.75 1.08 8.26
N GLY A 69 -11.96 0.52 8.35
CA GLY A 69 -12.95 0.95 9.32
C GLY A 69 -13.33 2.42 9.16
N SER A 70 -13.09 3.23 10.20
CA SER A 70 -13.32 4.68 10.17
C SER A 70 -12.16 5.47 9.57
N TRP A 71 -11.06 4.83 9.21
CA TRP A 71 -9.87 5.51 8.71
C TRP A 71 -9.69 5.34 7.22
N SER A 72 -9.16 6.37 6.57
CA SER A 72 -8.80 6.34 5.15
C SER A 72 -7.50 7.10 4.91
N ALA A 73 -6.76 6.67 3.89
CA ALA A 73 -5.66 7.44 3.32
C ALA A 73 -5.86 7.59 1.81
N VAL A 74 -5.66 8.81 1.33
CA VAL A 74 -5.80 9.14 -0.10
C VAL A 74 -4.47 9.66 -0.60
N TYR A 75 -3.88 8.97 -1.57
CA TYR A 75 -2.72 9.50 -2.28
C TYR A 75 -3.21 10.43 -3.38
N ALA A 76 -2.86 11.71 -3.28
CA ALA A 76 -3.34 12.72 -4.21
C ALA A 76 -2.27 13.78 -4.51
N ALA A 77 -2.35 14.36 -5.71
CA ALA A 77 -1.57 15.52 -6.10
C ALA A 77 -2.43 16.79 -6.07
N THR A 78 -1.78 17.91 -5.77
CA THR A 78 -2.37 19.25 -5.79
C THR A 78 -1.39 20.20 -6.50
N PRO A 79 -1.83 21.37 -6.98
CA PRO A 79 -0.92 22.31 -7.65
C PRO A 79 0.07 23.02 -6.70
N VAL A 80 -0.07 22.85 -5.39
CA VAL A 80 0.69 23.60 -4.38
C VAL A 80 1.83 22.81 -3.74
N ALA A 81 1.80 21.48 -3.81
CA ALA A 81 2.79 20.61 -3.19
C ALA A 81 2.94 19.28 -3.97
N ASP A 82 4.05 18.59 -3.73
CA ASP A 82 4.25 17.23 -4.22
C ASP A 82 3.13 16.29 -3.73
N PRO A 83 2.84 15.20 -4.45
CA PRO A 83 1.81 14.26 -4.05
C PRO A 83 2.03 13.70 -2.65
N GLY A 84 0.94 13.54 -1.90
CA GLY A 84 0.99 13.08 -0.51
C GLY A 84 -0.15 12.15 -0.16
N TYR A 85 0.04 11.33 0.87
CA TYR A 85 -0.98 10.50 1.49
C TYR A 85 -1.69 11.32 2.56
N PHE A 86 -2.90 11.77 2.26
CA PHE A 86 -3.77 12.50 3.18
C PHE A 86 -4.56 11.51 4.03
N PHE A 87 -4.37 11.57 5.35
CA PHE A 87 -5.06 10.70 6.30
C PHE A 87 -6.31 11.38 6.87
N PHE A 88 -7.39 10.62 6.91
CA PHE A 88 -8.66 11.05 7.47
C PHE A 88 -9.21 10.00 8.44
N GLU A 89 -9.86 10.47 9.50
CA GLU A 89 -10.70 9.65 10.38
C GLU A 89 -12.13 10.13 10.29
N ASP A 90 -13.06 9.22 10.08
CA ASP A 90 -14.49 9.43 10.24
C ASP A 90 -14.85 9.43 11.73
N VAL A 91 -15.19 10.61 12.25
CA VAL A 91 -15.66 10.81 13.62
C VAL A 91 -17.11 11.25 13.55
N GLU A 92 -18.01 10.38 13.98
CA GLU A 92 -19.46 10.65 13.99
C GLU A 92 -20.06 10.97 12.60
N GLY A 93 -19.51 10.40 11.53
CA GLY A 93 -19.97 10.62 10.15
C GLY A 93 -19.28 11.80 9.45
N GLU A 94 -18.33 12.46 10.12
CA GLU A 94 -17.55 13.55 9.56
C GLU A 94 -16.08 13.14 9.38
N LYS A 95 -15.58 13.24 8.14
CA LYS A 95 -14.18 12.95 7.83
C LYS A 95 -13.30 14.11 8.26
N GLN A 96 -12.50 13.88 9.30
CA GLN A 96 -11.54 14.84 9.83
C GLN A 96 -10.17 14.59 9.24
N PHE A 97 -9.57 15.61 8.63
CA PHE A 97 -8.16 15.57 8.24
C PHE A 97 -7.28 15.42 9.48
N LYS A 98 -6.35 14.47 9.44
CA LYS A 98 -5.44 14.16 10.55
C LYS A 98 -4.04 14.66 10.27
N ASP A 99 -3.45 14.22 9.16
CA ASP A 99 -2.16 14.70 8.68
C ASP A 99 -1.94 14.26 7.22
N VAL A 100 -0.89 14.77 6.60
CA VAL A 100 -0.43 14.36 5.27
C VAL A 100 1.02 13.91 5.33
N TRP A 101 1.29 12.72 4.80
CA TRP A 101 2.65 12.26 4.59
C TRP A 101 3.07 12.49 3.14
N GLY A 102 4.24 13.09 2.94
CA GLY A 102 4.83 13.29 1.61
C GLY A 102 6.32 12.97 1.64
N GLY A 103 6.86 12.68 0.45
CA GLY A 103 8.28 12.37 0.27
C GLY A 103 8.50 11.04 -0.42
N VAL A 104 9.76 10.64 -0.46
CA VAL A 104 10.19 9.35 -0.98
C VAL A 104 10.68 8.52 0.20
N ALA A 105 10.19 7.28 0.29
CA ALA A 105 10.65 6.32 1.27
C ALA A 105 11.29 5.11 0.56
N THR A 106 12.35 4.59 1.16
CA THR A 106 12.98 3.33 0.82
C THR A 106 12.30 2.18 1.57
N ARG A 107 12.49 0.95 1.10
CA ARG A 107 11.93 -0.24 1.77
C ARG A 107 12.39 -0.37 3.23
N SER A 108 13.59 0.10 3.57
CA SER A 108 14.10 0.09 4.95
C SER A 108 13.35 1.01 5.91
N GLU A 109 12.69 2.05 5.40
CA GLU A 109 11.97 3.05 6.21
C GLU A 109 10.53 2.64 6.51
N ARG A 110 10.04 1.54 5.92
CA ARG A 110 8.68 1.02 6.17
C ARG A 110 8.31 0.92 7.65
N PRO A 111 9.16 0.40 8.57
CA PRO A 111 8.80 0.34 9.99
C PRO A 111 8.58 1.72 10.60
N GLU A 112 9.31 2.75 10.14
CA GLU A 112 9.15 4.13 10.60
C GLU A 112 7.84 4.73 10.07
N LEU A 113 7.48 4.45 8.82
CA LEU A 113 6.20 4.87 8.23
C LEU A 113 5.00 4.22 8.91
N VAL A 114 5.11 2.93 9.25
CA VAL A 114 4.08 2.23 10.05
C VAL A 114 3.93 2.91 11.41
N ALA A 115 5.04 3.13 12.13
CA ALA A 115 5.02 3.76 13.44
C ALA A 115 4.43 5.18 13.39
N TRP A 116 4.77 5.97 12.37
CA TRP A 116 4.22 7.31 12.17
C TRP A 116 2.69 7.28 11.97
N ALA A 117 2.18 6.38 11.12
CA ALA A 117 0.74 6.28 10.87
C ALA A 117 -0.03 5.75 12.09
N GLU A 118 0.56 4.81 12.85
CA GLU A 118 -0.04 4.32 14.10
C GLU A 118 -0.03 5.39 15.20
N GLU A 119 1.03 6.20 15.31
CA GLU A 119 1.09 7.34 16.25
C GLU A 119 0.04 8.42 15.90
N LEU A 120 -0.27 8.59 14.62
CA LEU A 120 -1.39 9.41 14.15
C LEU A 120 -2.76 8.87 14.58
N GLY A 121 -2.85 7.56 14.86
CA GLY A 121 -4.06 6.85 15.27
C GLY A 121 -4.63 5.88 14.22
N ALA A 122 -3.97 5.72 13.07
CA ALA A 122 -4.44 4.83 12.02
C ALA A 122 -4.41 3.34 12.48
N PRO A 123 -5.36 2.52 12.04
CA PRO A 123 -5.32 1.07 12.24
C PRO A 123 -4.04 0.45 11.66
N SER A 124 -3.50 -0.58 12.33
CA SER A 124 -2.24 -1.22 11.94
C SER A 124 -2.23 -1.78 10.52
N ASP A 125 -3.38 -2.24 10.00
CA ASP A 125 -3.49 -2.74 8.63
C ASP A 125 -3.41 -1.60 7.59
N LEU A 126 -4.06 -0.47 7.87
CA LEU A 126 -3.93 0.75 7.08
C LEU A 126 -2.49 1.27 7.10
N ALA A 127 -1.87 1.35 8.29
CA ALA A 127 -0.49 1.79 8.46
C ALA A 127 0.49 0.92 7.68
N ALA A 128 0.32 -0.41 7.73
CA ALA A 128 1.12 -1.36 6.97
C ALA A 128 0.94 -1.21 5.45
N CYS A 129 -0.30 -1.06 4.96
CA CYS A 129 -0.55 -0.89 3.53
C CYS A 129 -0.01 0.44 2.99
N PHE A 130 -0.16 1.52 3.76
CA PHE A 130 0.43 2.83 3.47
C PHE A 130 1.95 2.72 3.33
N ALA A 131 2.63 2.17 4.35
CA ALA A 131 4.08 2.06 4.36
C ALA A 131 4.59 1.24 3.16
N GLU A 132 3.87 0.19 2.78
CA GLU A 132 4.20 -0.61 1.60
C GLU A 132 4.10 0.17 0.31
N SER A 133 3.01 0.94 0.18
CA SER A 133 2.71 1.72 -1.02
C SER A 133 3.67 2.90 -1.18
N ALA A 134 4.02 3.55 -0.07
CA ALA A 134 4.94 4.69 -0.05
C ALA A 134 6.40 4.29 -0.30
N ALA A 135 6.79 3.07 0.08
CA ALA A 135 8.17 2.58 -0.02
C ALA A 135 8.47 1.71 -1.26
N ALA A 136 7.58 1.72 -2.26
CA ALA A 136 7.64 0.81 -3.41
C ALA A 136 8.64 1.21 -4.52
N ILE A 137 9.40 2.31 -4.37
CA ILE A 137 10.13 2.95 -5.49
C ILE A 137 11.54 2.36 -5.74
N GLU A 138 12.08 1.51 -4.87
CA GLU A 138 13.40 0.89 -5.10
C GLU A 138 13.30 -0.63 -5.35
N GLU A 139 13.21 -1.02 -6.63
CA GLU A 139 13.62 -2.34 -7.14
C GLU A 139 14.58 -2.18 -8.34
#